data_AF-A0AAQ4DXC4-F1
#
_entry.id   AF-A0AAQ4DXC4-F1
#
_cell.length_a   1.000
_cell.length_b   1.000
_cell.length_c   1.000
_cell.angle_alpha   90.00
_cell.angle_beta   90.00
_cell.angle_gamma   90.00
#
_symmetry.space_group_name_H-M   'P 1'
#
loop_
_entity.id
_entity.type
_entity.pdbx_description
1 polymer ?
#
loop_
_entity_poly.entity_id
_entity_poly.type
_entity_poly.pdbx_seq_one_letter_code
_entity_poly.pdbx_strand_id
1 'polypeptide(L)'
;MNYSTIYLFNNTWQKVDYVAKFFKTDLQSYPHKMREKYNSLETSATSEKWHPRIYQLIFSDYANCSIFRMPEVNYGQGCMVFLTPTAVKSGMPRNCKCMFENACSDSGILRELHDKECKLSQQ
;
A
#
# COMPACT_ATOMS: atom_id res chain seq x y z
N MET A 1 8.57 -10.59 3.39
CA MET A 1 8.82 -10.07 2.03
C MET A 1 9.79 -8.92 2.17
N ASN A 2 10.86 -8.91 1.38
CA ASN A 2 11.81 -7.80 1.38
C ASN A 2 11.56 -7.00 0.10
N TYR A 3 11.44 -5.68 0.20
CA TYR A 3 11.29 -4.80 -0.95
C TYR A 3 12.01 -3.48 -0.68
N SER A 4 12.31 -2.72 -1.72
CA SER A 4 12.95 -1.41 -1.60
C SER A 4 12.13 -0.36 -2.34
N THR A 5 12.00 0.82 -1.75
CA THR A 5 11.45 1.99 -2.45
C THR A 5 12.60 2.92 -2.82
N ILE A 6 12.58 3.42 -4.05
CA ILE A 6 13.53 4.43 -4.53
C ILE A 6 12.72 5.67 -4.89
N TYR A 7 13.03 6.83 -4.31
CA TYR A 7 12.34 8.09 -4.59
C TYR A 7 13.31 9.26 -4.57
N LEU A 8 12.92 10.35 -5.24
CA LEU A 8 13.67 11.59 -5.29
C LEU A 8 13.18 12.54 -4.19
N PHE A 9 14.06 12.94 -3.29
CA PHE A 9 13.77 13.92 -2.23
C PHE A 9 14.87 14.98 -2.21
N ASN A 10 14.50 16.26 -2.31
CA ASN A 10 15.44 17.39 -2.42
C ASN A 10 16.55 17.15 -3.47
N ASN A 11 16.16 16.76 -4.69
CA ASN A 11 17.07 16.41 -5.80
C ASN A 11 18.07 15.27 -5.51
N THR A 12 17.89 14.52 -4.43
CA THR A 12 18.75 13.40 -4.06
C THR A 12 17.95 12.12 -4.10
N TRP A 13 18.46 11.10 -4.79
CA TRP A 13 17.85 9.77 -4.80
C TRP A 13 18.02 9.11 -3.44
N GLN A 14 16.90 8.77 -2.82
CA GLN A 14 16.83 7.98 -1.60
C GLN A 14 16.43 6.55 -1.94
N LYS A 15 17.06 5.60 -1.25
CA LYS A 15 16.67 4.18 -1.27
C LYS A 15 16.35 3.78 0.16
N VAL A 16 15.15 3.26 0.37
CA VAL A 16 14.73 2.70 1.66
C VAL A 16 14.45 1.22 1.45
N ASP A 17 15.16 0.38 2.20
CA ASP A 17 14.97 -1.07 2.20
C ASP A 17 13.96 -1.43 3.30
N TYR A 18 12.88 -2.12 2.93
CA TYR A 18 11.82 -2.54 3.83
C TYR A 18 11.89 -4.05 4.02
N VAL A 19 11.92 -4.45 5.29
CA VAL A 19 11.63 -5.84 5.69
C VAL A 19 10.19 -5.88 6.15
N ALA A 20 9.37 -6.68 5.46
CA ALA A 20 7.95 -6.73 5.69
C ALA A 20 7.50 -8.09 6.23
N LYS A 21 6.77 -8.08 7.35
CA LYS A 21 6.21 -9.26 8.00
C LYS A 21 4.69 -9.23 7.89
N PHE A 22 4.11 -10.34 7.43
CA PHE A 22 2.66 -10.47 7.38
C PHE A 22 2.12 -10.79 8.78
N PHE A 23 1.00 -10.15 9.15
CA PHE A 23 0.27 -10.44 10.38
C PHE A 23 -1.25 -10.39 10.18
N LYS A 24 -1.98 -10.92 11.16
CA LYS A 24 -3.44 -10.99 11.19
C LYS A 24 -3.96 -9.93 12.13
N THR A 25 -5.03 -9.25 11.75
CA THR A 25 -5.78 -8.38 12.67
C THR A 25 -7.02 -9.09 13.17
N ASP A 26 -7.58 -8.58 14.25
CA ASP A 26 -8.87 -9.04 14.75
C ASP A 26 -10.02 -8.61 13.82
N LEU A 27 -11.10 -9.37 13.85
CA LEU A 27 -12.39 -8.94 13.35
C LEU A 27 -12.99 -7.98 14.37
N GLN A 28 -13.41 -6.80 13.91
CA GLN A 28 -14.19 -5.83 14.70
C GLN A 28 -15.65 -6.28 14.89
N SER A 29 -15.86 -7.58 15.10
CA SER A 29 -17.15 -8.19 15.42
C SER A 29 -17.12 -8.75 16.83
N TYR A 30 -18.25 -8.78 17.52
CA TYR A 30 -18.39 -9.51 18.78
C TYR A 30 -18.94 -10.93 18.53
N PRO A 31 -18.36 -11.99 19.12
CA PRO A 31 -17.10 -11.99 19.88
C PRO A 31 -15.91 -11.69 18.97
N HIS A 32 -14.87 -11.07 19.53
CA HIS A 32 -13.62 -10.81 18.80
C HIS A 32 -13.05 -12.13 18.28
N LYS A 33 -13.06 -12.28 16.96
CA LYS A 33 -12.48 -13.44 16.27
C LYS A 33 -11.27 -12.99 15.50
N MET A 34 -10.17 -13.72 15.60
CA MET A 34 -9.04 -13.49 14.71
C MET A 34 -9.44 -13.82 13.27
N ARG A 35 -8.91 -13.06 12.30
CA ARG A 35 -9.00 -13.44 10.89
C ARG A 35 -8.25 -14.73 10.64
N GLU A 36 -8.79 -15.60 9.78
CA GLU A 36 -8.12 -16.85 9.42
C GLU A 36 -6.87 -16.59 8.56
N LYS A 37 -6.93 -15.57 7.70
CA LYS A 37 -5.89 -15.22 6.74
C LYS A 37 -5.16 -13.94 7.14
N TYR A 38 -3.88 -13.88 6.81
CA TYR A 38 -3.08 -12.66 6.90
C TYR A 38 -3.70 -11.57 6.04
N ASN A 39 -3.85 -10.38 6.61
CA ASN A 39 -4.45 -9.23 5.95
C ASN A 39 -3.64 -7.95 6.16
N SER A 40 -2.52 -8.01 6.87
CA SER A 40 -1.71 -6.84 7.17
C SER A 40 -0.24 -7.13 7.01
N LEU A 41 0.51 -6.05 6.79
CA LEU A 41 1.93 -6.03 6.58
C LEU A 41 2.52 -5.03 7.57
N GLU A 42 3.49 -5.47 8.36
CA GLU A 42 4.31 -4.64 9.23
C GLU A 42 5.69 -4.49 8.61
N THR A 43 6.14 -3.26 8.36
CA THR A 43 7.47 -2.96 7.82
C THR A 43 8.41 -2.55 8.94
N SER A 44 9.44 -3.35 9.17
CA SER A 44 10.38 -3.25 10.28
C SER A 44 11.79 -2.96 9.79
N ALA A 45 12.00 -1.82 9.11
CA ALA A 45 13.31 -1.19 8.88
C ALA A 45 13.09 0.04 8.00
N THR A 46 13.04 1.23 8.58
CA THR A 46 13.20 2.47 7.81
C THR A 46 14.16 3.38 8.58
N SER A 47 15.12 3.98 7.89
CA SER A 47 15.91 5.10 8.42
C SER A 47 15.02 6.33 8.69
N GLU A 48 13.87 6.39 8.01
CA GLU A 48 12.93 7.50 8.11
C GLU A 48 11.82 7.22 9.12
N LYS A 49 11.68 8.11 10.12
CA LYS A 49 10.65 8.01 11.15
C LYS A 49 9.22 8.24 10.65
N TRP A 50 9.06 8.89 9.49
CA TRP A 50 7.76 9.31 8.97
C TRP A 50 7.06 8.26 8.09
N HIS A 51 7.76 7.19 7.71
CA HIS A 51 7.16 6.14 6.88
C HIS A 51 6.17 5.28 7.68
N PRO A 52 4.98 5.00 7.12
CA PRO A 52 4.04 4.07 7.73
C PRO A 52 4.67 2.68 7.83
N ARG A 53 4.53 2.11 9.02
CA ARG A 53 4.97 0.77 9.40
C ARG A 53 3.88 -0.25 9.19
N ILE A 54 2.61 0.16 9.31
CA ILE A 54 1.48 -0.76 9.20
C ILE A 54 0.69 -0.48 7.92
N TYR A 55 0.51 -1.52 7.12
CA TYR A 55 -0.37 -1.53 5.96
C TYR A 55 -1.41 -2.63 6.15
N GLN A 56 -2.69 -2.28 6.03
CA GLN A 56 -3.81 -3.22 6.16
C GLN A 56 -4.49 -3.38 4.81
N LEU A 57 -4.53 -4.60 4.27
CA LEU A 57 -5.18 -4.90 3.01
C LEU A 57 -6.69 -4.70 3.16
N ILE A 58 -7.24 -3.74 2.40
CA ILE A 58 -8.68 -3.48 2.30
C ILE A 58 -9.28 -4.33 1.17
N PHE A 59 -8.58 -4.37 0.03
CA PHE A 59 -9.07 -5.03 -1.16
C PHE A 59 -7.89 -5.54 -1.99
N SER A 60 -8.06 -6.70 -2.62
CA SER A 60 -7.20 -7.19 -3.68
C SER A 60 -8.07 -7.93 -4.68
N ASP A 61 -7.81 -7.71 -5.96
CA ASP A 61 -8.38 -8.56 -7.02
C ASP A 61 -7.52 -9.81 -7.28
N TYR A 62 -6.42 -9.98 -6.53
CA TYR A 62 -5.43 -11.04 -6.65
C TYR A 62 -4.78 -11.18 -8.02
N ALA A 63 -4.91 -10.16 -8.88
CA ALA A 63 -4.42 -10.20 -10.24
C ALA A 63 -3.64 -8.93 -10.60
N ASN A 64 -4.24 -7.77 -10.41
CA ASN A 64 -3.79 -6.49 -10.96
C ASN A 64 -3.76 -5.35 -9.95
N CYS A 65 -4.46 -5.47 -8.82
CA CYS A 65 -4.60 -4.41 -7.85
C CYS A 65 -4.62 -4.93 -6.41
N SER A 66 -3.96 -4.19 -5.52
CA SER A 66 -4.14 -4.28 -4.07
C SER A 66 -4.23 -2.89 -3.44
N ILE A 67 -5.18 -2.71 -2.53
CA ILE A 67 -5.46 -1.45 -1.82
C ILE A 67 -5.16 -1.67 -0.35
N PHE A 68 -4.28 -0.84 0.21
CA PHE A 68 -3.90 -0.88 1.61
C PHE A 68 -4.31 0.41 2.32
N ARG A 69 -4.83 0.27 3.54
CA ARG A 69 -4.94 1.34 4.52
C ARG A 69 -3.63 1.50 5.25
N MET A 70 -3.26 2.74 5.54
CA MET A 70 -2.10 3.11 6.36
C MET A 70 -2.62 3.78 7.64
N PRO A 71 -2.85 3.01 8.73
CA PRO A 71 -3.48 3.53 9.95
C PRO A 71 -2.68 4.66 10.61
N GLU A 72 -1.39 4.72 10.37
CA GLU A 72 -0.47 5.72 10.95
C GLU A 72 -0.41 7.03 10.15
N VAL A 73 -1.07 7.09 8.99
CA VAL A 73 -1.05 8.26 8.08
C VAL A 73 -2.42 8.93 8.07
N ASN A 74 -2.44 10.27 8.09
CA ASN A 74 -3.64 11.10 7.99
C ASN A 74 -4.77 10.63 8.92
N TYR A 75 -4.48 10.48 10.22
CA TYR A 75 -5.45 10.01 11.22
C TYR A 75 -6.11 8.66 10.86
N GLY A 76 -5.35 7.78 10.19
CA GLY A 76 -5.81 6.48 9.73
C GLY A 76 -6.65 6.51 8.46
N GLN A 77 -6.64 7.61 7.71
CA GLN A 77 -7.29 7.74 6.41
C GLN A 77 -6.33 7.59 5.22
N GLY A 78 -5.04 7.45 5.47
CA GLY A 78 -4.07 7.20 4.39
C GLY A 78 -4.36 5.88 3.66
N CYS A 79 -4.31 5.90 2.34
CA CYS A 79 -4.38 4.71 1.50
C CYS A 79 -3.24 4.65 0.49
N MET A 80 -2.86 3.43 0.13
CA MET A 80 -1.88 3.15 -0.91
C MET A 80 -2.42 2.07 -1.85
N VAL A 81 -2.29 2.28 -3.15
CA VAL A 81 -2.70 1.31 -4.17
C VAL A 81 -1.47 0.78 -4.88
N PHE A 82 -1.34 -0.54 -4.93
CA PHE A 82 -0.35 -1.24 -5.73
C PHE A 82 -1.04 -1.79 -6.98
N LEU A 83 -0.48 -1.49 -8.13
CA LEU A 83 -0.92 -1.99 -9.42
C LEU A 83 0.19 -2.84 -10.05
N THR A 84 -0.18 -3.88 -10.79
CA THR A 84 0.78 -4.61 -11.62
C THR A 84 1.28 -3.73 -12.78
N PRO A 85 2.43 -4.05 -13.39
CA PRO A 85 2.95 -3.30 -14.52
C PRO A 85 1.95 -3.11 -15.66
N THR A 86 1.14 -4.14 -15.93
CA THR A 86 0.07 -4.09 -16.93
C THR A 86 -1.00 -3.10 -16.53
N ALA A 87 -1.48 -3.17 -15.28
CA ALA A 87 -2.52 -2.29 -14.76
C ALA A 87 -2.06 -0.82 -14.61
N VAL A 88 -0.78 -0.59 -14.38
CA VAL A 88 -0.22 0.77 -14.45
C VAL A 88 -0.34 1.34 -15.86
N LYS A 89 -0.05 0.55 -16.90
CA LYS A 89 -0.13 0.99 -18.31
C LYS A 89 -1.56 1.11 -18.83
N SER A 90 -2.42 0.15 -18.50
CA SER A 90 -3.81 0.11 -18.97
C SER A 90 -4.77 0.92 -18.09
N GLY A 91 -4.29 1.39 -16.94
CA GLY A 91 -5.11 2.00 -15.89
C GLY A 91 -5.67 0.98 -14.89
N MET A 92 -6.03 1.51 -13.73
CA MET A 92 -6.59 0.75 -12.61
C MET A 92 -7.87 0.00 -13.01
N PRO A 93 -7.99 -1.31 -12.72
CA PRO A 93 -9.21 -2.08 -13.02
C PRO A 93 -10.45 -1.48 -12.37
N ARG A 94 -11.61 -1.58 -13.03
CA ARG A 94 -12.87 -0.97 -12.57
C ARG A 94 -13.23 -1.33 -11.12
N ASN A 95 -13.14 -2.61 -10.76
CA ASN A 95 -13.48 -3.07 -9.41
C ASN A 95 -12.54 -2.47 -8.35
N CYS A 96 -11.24 -2.41 -8.66
CA CYS A 96 -10.25 -1.77 -7.81
C CYS A 96 -10.54 -0.27 -7.66
N LYS A 97 -10.86 0.42 -8.75
CA LYS A 97 -11.23 1.85 -8.71
C LYS A 97 -12.44 2.11 -7.83
N CYS A 98 -13.53 1.34 -7.99
CA CYS A 98 -14.71 1.47 -7.14
C CYS A 98 -14.38 1.21 -5.66
N MET A 99 -13.57 0.20 -5.36
CA MET A 99 -13.17 -0.10 -3.98
C MET A 99 -12.25 0.98 -3.38
N PHE A 100 -11.36 1.54 -4.19
CA PHE A 100 -10.52 2.67 -3.80
C PHE A 100 -11.38 3.89 -3.48
N GLU A 101 -12.32 4.23 -4.36
CA GLU A 101 -13.22 5.36 -4.17
C GLU A 101 -14.05 5.22 -2.90
N ASN A 102 -14.63 4.04 -2.66
CA ASN A 102 -15.43 3.78 -1.46
C ASN A 102 -14.61 3.76 -0.16
N ALA A 103 -13.36 3.29 -0.20
CA ALA A 103 -12.57 3.08 1.01
C ALA A 103 -11.64 4.25 1.37
N CYS A 104 -11.26 5.07 0.39
CA CYS A 104 -10.14 6.00 0.49
C CYS A 104 -10.43 7.43 0.00
N SER A 105 -11.48 7.68 -0.79
CA SER A 105 -11.68 8.98 -1.46
C SER A 105 -12.22 10.12 -0.60
N ASP A 106 -12.42 9.93 0.71
CA ASP A 106 -12.78 11.06 1.60
C ASP A 106 -11.64 12.09 1.77
N SER A 107 -10.38 11.71 1.50
CA SER A 107 -9.20 12.55 1.78
C SER A 107 -8.61 13.29 0.57
N GLY A 108 -9.13 13.07 -0.65
CA GLY A 108 -8.92 13.93 -1.84
C GLY A 108 -7.50 14.04 -2.42
N ILE A 109 -6.45 13.57 -1.75
CA ILE A 109 -5.07 13.65 -2.26
C ILE A 109 -4.68 12.32 -2.92
N LEU A 110 -4.92 12.28 -4.23
CA LEU A 110 -4.37 11.27 -5.12
C LEU A 110 -2.98 11.74 -5.59
N ARG A 111 -1.92 11.07 -5.13
CA ARG A 111 -0.58 11.24 -5.69
C ARG A 111 -0.23 9.99 -6.48
N GLU A 112 -0.13 10.15 -7.80
CA GLU A 112 0.45 9.12 -8.64
C GLU A 112 1.96 9.07 -8.37
N LEU A 113 2.42 7.94 -7.84
CA LEU A 113 3.84 7.69 -7.57
C LEU A 113 4.55 7.06 -8.77
N HIS A 114 3.82 6.76 -9.84
CA HIS A 114 4.35 6.24 -11.08
C HIS A 114 4.51 7.39 -12.09
N ASP A 115 5.71 7.51 -12.65
CA ASP A 115 6.00 8.39 -13.78
C ASP A 115 6.43 7.53 -14.98
N LYS A 116 6.31 8.05 -16.20
CA LYS A 116 6.77 7.43 -17.45
C LYS A 116 8.26 7.05 -17.40
N GLU A 117 9.02 7.70 -16.53
CA GLU A 117 10.45 7.42 -16.30
C GLU A 117 10.70 6.26 -15.32
N CYS A 118 9.68 5.77 -14.61
CA CYS A 118 9.81 4.64 -13.70
C CYS A 118 10.12 3.34 -14.46
N LYS A 119 11.34 2.84 -14.29
CA LYS A 119 11.72 1.50 -14.77
C LYS A 119 11.17 0.45 -13.81
N LEU A 120 10.63 -0.65 -14.36
CA LEU A 120 10.26 -1.82 -13.57
C LEU A 120 11.51 -2.34 -12.86
N SER A 121 11.44 -2.51 -11.54
CA SER A 121 12.51 -3.18 -10.80
C SER A 121 12.64 -4.60 -11.33
N GLN A 122 13.82 -4.96 -11.82
CA GLN A 122 14.14 -6.34 -12.16
C GLN A 122 14.16 -7.15 -10.86
N GLN A 123 13.38 -8.23 -10.82
CA GLN A 123 13.40 -9.22 -9.74
C GLN A 123 14.67 -10.06 -9.81
#